data_AF-A0A7G8Q9C2-F1
#
_entry.id   AF-A0A7G8Q9C2-F1
#
_cell.length_a   1.000
_cell.length_b   1.000
_cell.length_c   1.000
_cell.angle_alpha   90.00
_cell.angle_beta   90.00
_cell.angle_gamma   90.00
#
_symmetry.space_group_name_H-M   'P 1'
#
loop_
_entity.id
_entity.type
_entity.pdbx_description
1 polymer ?
#
loop_
_entity_poly.entity_id
_entity_poly.type
_entity_poly.pdbx_seq_one_letter_code
_entity_poly.pdbx_strand_id
1 'polypeptide(L)'
;MQRFVAPAVLAVAVVLGGCQASTPTAPAPVHGYVTDMKAFDAFIATHPTPDQFRAAYPDVQLVLPGTVTTLEFRMNNSRYYPELDKDGRITGGRFS
;
A
#
# COMPACT_ATOMS: atom_id res chain seq x y z
N MET A 1 -28.51 -52.40 41.25
CA MET A 1 -28.25 -53.19 40.02
C MET A 1 -28.60 -52.31 38.83
N GLN A 2 -27.86 -52.42 37.71
CA GLN A 2 -28.03 -51.71 36.41
C GLN A 2 -27.64 -50.22 36.42
N ARG A 3 -26.49 -49.72 35.91
CA ARG A 3 -25.67 -49.91 34.68
C ARG A 3 -26.29 -49.35 33.38
N PHE A 4 -25.74 -48.19 32.94
CA PHE A 4 -25.20 -47.86 31.59
C PHE A 4 -25.65 -46.52 30.93
N VAL A 5 -24.63 -45.72 30.57
CA VAL A 5 -24.40 -44.94 29.32
C VAL A 5 -25.28 -43.68 29.12
N ALA A 6 -24.80 -42.47 28.78
CA ALA A 6 -23.61 -42.00 28.06
C ALA A 6 -23.22 -40.54 28.46
N PRO A 7 -21.98 -40.08 28.23
CA PRO A 7 -21.58 -38.69 28.42
C PRO A 7 -21.81 -37.87 27.14
N ALA A 8 -22.57 -36.77 27.25
CA ALA A 8 -22.67 -35.78 26.17
C ALA A 8 -21.47 -34.83 26.24
N VAL A 9 -20.53 -35.05 25.33
CA VAL A 9 -19.45 -34.12 24.99
C VAL A 9 -20.07 -32.85 24.42
N LEU A 10 -19.84 -31.70 25.05
CA LEU A 10 -20.06 -30.41 24.41
C LEU A 10 -18.77 -29.58 24.50
N ALA A 11 -18.03 -29.62 23.39
CA ALA A 11 -16.94 -28.72 23.10
C ALA A 11 -17.49 -27.31 22.92
N VAL A 12 -16.94 -26.32 23.64
CA VAL A 12 -17.12 -24.91 23.32
C VAL A 12 -15.78 -24.39 22.80
N ALA A 13 -15.83 -23.99 21.54
CA ALA A 13 -14.71 -23.61 20.70
C ALA A 13 -14.01 -22.34 21.20
N VAL A 14 -12.69 -22.38 21.15
CA VAL A 14 -11.79 -21.24 21.27
C VAL A 14 -12.05 -20.29 20.10
N VAL A 15 -12.67 -19.13 20.36
CA VAL A 15 -12.69 -18.02 19.39
C VAL A 15 -11.40 -17.23 19.59
N LEU A 16 -10.38 -17.60 18.81
CA LEU A 16 -9.28 -16.70 18.48
C LEU A 16 -9.87 -15.58 17.62
N GLY A 17 -10.05 -14.40 18.23
CA GLY A 17 -10.32 -13.16 17.50
C GLY A 17 -9.12 -12.80 16.64
N GLY A 18 -9.02 -13.43 15.47
CA GLY A 18 -8.08 -13.04 14.44
C GLY A 18 -8.49 -11.67 13.91
N CYS A 19 -7.60 -10.68 14.06
CA CYS A 19 -7.63 -9.44 13.30
C CYS A 19 -7.75 -9.82 11.81
N GLN A 20 -8.96 -9.67 11.27
CA GLN A 20 -9.17 -9.68 9.82
C GLN A 20 -8.59 -8.36 9.33
N ALA A 21 -7.27 -8.28 9.21
CA ALA A 21 -6.63 -7.26 8.41
C ALA A 21 -7.06 -7.57 6.97
N SER A 22 -8.17 -6.97 6.54
CA SER A 22 -8.54 -6.89 5.14
C SER A 22 -7.34 -6.30 4.43
N THR A 23 -6.50 -7.14 3.83
CA THR A 23 -5.43 -6.68 2.95
C THR A 23 -6.15 -5.88 1.87
N PRO A 24 -5.93 -4.56 1.78
CA PRO A 24 -6.46 -3.80 0.66
C PRO A 24 -5.92 -4.52 -0.57
N THR A 25 -6.82 -4.98 -1.46
CA THR A 25 -6.39 -5.51 -2.76
C THR A 25 -5.57 -4.40 -3.40
N ALA A 26 -4.25 -4.56 -3.38
CA ALA A 26 -3.35 -3.56 -3.92
C ALA A 26 -3.70 -3.43 -5.41
N PRO A 27 -3.91 -2.21 -5.93
CA PRO A 27 -4.15 -2.02 -7.34
C PRO A 27 -3.03 -2.66 -8.16
N ALA A 28 -3.39 -3.19 -9.33
CA ALA A 28 -2.41 -3.79 -10.23
C ALA A 28 -1.30 -2.77 -10.54
N PRO A 29 -0.01 -3.18 -10.51
CA PRO A 29 1.09 -2.27 -10.80
C PRO A 29 0.94 -1.63 -12.18
N VAL A 30 1.14 -0.32 -12.24
CA VAL A 30 1.18 0.47 -13.47
C VAL A 30 2.62 0.58 -13.93
N HIS A 31 2.94 -0.12 -15.01
CA HIS A 31 4.27 -0.14 -15.59
C HIS A 31 4.57 1.08 -16.47
N GLY A 32 5.85 1.44 -16.54
CA GLY A 32 6.35 2.60 -17.29
C GLY A 32 6.21 3.92 -16.53
N TYR A 33 5.76 4.96 -17.22
CA TYR A 33 5.60 6.30 -16.66
C TYR A 33 4.13 6.68 -16.53
N VAL A 34 3.84 7.69 -15.71
CA VAL A 34 2.46 8.10 -15.45
C VAL A 34 1.87 8.80 -16.68
N THR A 35 0.88 8.17 -17.30
CA THR A 35 0.10 8.71 -18.41
C THR A 35 -1.29 9.16 -17.98
N ASP A 36 -1.92 8.42 -17.05
CA ASP A 36 -3.20 8.79 -16.45
C ASP A 36 -2.97 9.60 -15.18
N MET A 37 -2.90 10.93 -15.35
CA MET A 37 -2.71 11.86 -14.24
C MET A 37 -3.89 11.84 -13.26
N LYS A 38 -5.11 11.59 -13.72
CA LYS A 38 -6.29 11.57 -12.86
C LYS A 38 -6.28 10.37 -11.91
N ALA A 39 -5.92 9.20 -12.43
CA ALA A 39 -5.75 8.00 -11.61
C ALA A 39 -4.60 8.17 -10.62
N PHE A 40 -3.50 8.79 -11.05
CA PHE A 40 -2.37 9.11 -10.18
C PHE A 40 -2.75 10.07 -9.04
N ASP A 41 -3.43 11.17 -9.35
CA ASP A 41 -3.88 12.13 -8.34
C ASP A 41 -4.83 11.47 -7.32
N ALA A 42 -5.72 10.59 -7.78
CA ALA A 42 -6.60 9.81 -6.91
C ALA A 42 -5.82 8.86 -5.99
N PHE A 43 -4.73 8.25 -6.49
CA PHE A 43 -3.83 7.42 -5.69
C PHE A 43 -3.06 8.25 -4.65
N ILE A 44 -2.51 9.40 -5.04
CA ILE A 44 -1.82 10.29 -4.09
C ILE A 44 -2.78 10.81 -3.00
N ALA A 45 -4.04 11.08 -3.35
CA ALA A 45 -5.07 11.48 -2.39
C ALA A 45 -5.37 10.43 -1.31
N THR A 46 -4.97 9.16 -1.47
CA THR A 46 -5.07 8.15 -0.39
C THR A 46 -3.94 8.24 0.63
N HIS A 47 -3.03 9.20 0.47
CA HIS A 47 -1.83 9.40 1.28
C HIS A 47 -0.97 8.13 1.41
N PRO A 48 -0.48 7.57 0.28
CA PRO A 48 0.24 6.31 0.28
C PRO A 48 1.59 6.43 0.99
N THR A 49 2.09 5.32 1.53
CA THR A 49 3.49 5.25 1.98
C THR A 49 4.42 5.11 0.76
N PRO A 50 5.72 5.43 0.91
CA PRO A 50 6.70 5.22 -0.17
C PRO A 50 6.72 3.78 -0.72
N ASP A 51 6.54 2.77 0.14
CA ASP A 51 6.44 1.37 -0.30
C ASP A 51 5.16 1.08 -1.10
N GLN A 52 4.02 1.65 -0.69
CA GLN A 52 2.78 1.53 -1.47
C GLN A 52 2.92 2.22 -2.84
N PHE A 53 3.60 3.36 -2.90
CA PHE A 53 3.92 4.03 -4.16
C PHE A 53 4.75 3.13 -5.08
N ARG A 54 5.84 2.54 -4.58
CA ARG A 54 6.70 1.66 -5.38
C ARG A 54 5.98 0.39 -5.83
N ALA A 55 5.03 -0.12 -5.05
CA ALA A 55 4.22 -1.25 -5.45
C ALA A 55 3.24 -0.89 -6.59
N ALA A 56 2.62 0.30 -6.53
CA ALA A 56 1.66 0.75 -7.52
C ALA A 56 2.32 1.29 -8.81
N TYR A 57 3.46 1.98 -8.70
CA TYR A 57 4.20 2.59 -9.81
C TYR A 57 5.68 2.19 -9.76
N PRO A 58 6.01 0.93 -10.05
CA PRO A 58 7.37 0.38 -9.87
C PRO A 58 8.43 1.04 -10.75
N ASP A 59 8.03 1.53 -11.92
CA ASP A 59 8.94 2.10 -12.92
C ASP A 59 9.06 3.64 -12.81
N VAL A 60 8.30 4.27 -11.90
CA VAL A 60 8.40 5.69 -11.60
C VAL A 60 9.42 5.89 -10.49
N GLN A 61 10.47 6.65 -10.78
CA GLN A 61 11.50 6.98 -9.80
C GLN A 61 10.95 7.91 -8.71
N LEU A 62 10.76 7.37 -7.51
CA LEU A 62 10.39 8.15 -6.32
C LEU A 62 11.63 8.74 -5.65
N VAL A 63 11.78 10.06 -5.69
CA VAL A 63 12.95 10.78 -5.14
C VAL A 63 12.62 11.36 -3.77
N LEU A 64 12.87 10.60 -2.71
CA LEU A 64 12.59 11.02 -1.34
C LEU A 64 13.53 12.17 -0.88
N PRO A 65 13.13 12.97 0.13
CA PRO A 65 14.01 13.97 0.72
C PRO A 65 15.38 13.39 1.12
N GLY A 66 16.46 14.05 0.72
CA GLY A 66 17.84 13.60 0.96
C GLY A 66 18.39 12.59 -0.07
N THR A 67 17.58 12.14 -1.02
CA THR A 67 18.06 11.28 -2.12
C THR A 67 18.95 12.08 -3.07
N VAL A 68 20.17 11.60 -3.31
CA VAL A 68 21.06 12.18 -4.32
C VAL A 68 20.62 11.71 -5.71
N THR A 69 20.35 12.66 -6.61
CA THR A 69 20.03 12.40 -8.03
C THR A 69 20.97 13.19 -8.93
N THR A 70 21.15 12.71 -10.16
CA THR A 70 21.82 13.47 -11.23
C THR A 70 20.93 14.62 -11.71
N LEU A 71 21.55 15.65 -12.30
CA LEU A 71 20.88 16.80 -12.92
C LEU A 71 20.29 16.47 -14.30
N GLU A 72 19.68 15.30 -14.43
CA GLU A 72 19.01 14.89 -15.66
C GLU A 72 17.62 15.55 -15.74
N PHE A 73 17.26 16.03 -16.92
CA PHE A 73 15.95 16.62 -17.21
C PHE A 73 15.06 15.60 -17.92
N ARG A 74 13.86 15.33 -17.37
CA ARG A 74 12.87 14.42 -17.97
C ARG A 74 11.56 15.19 -18.20
N MET A 75 10.71 14.69 -19.09
CA MET A 75 9.41 15.32 -19.43
C MET A 75 8.26 14.32 -19.48
N ASN A 76 8.51 13.06 -19.14
CA ASN A 76 7.57 11.96 -19.35
C ASN A 76 6.91 11.47 -18.04
N ASN A 77 6.95 12.23 -16.94
CA ASN A 77 6.41 11.81 -15.64
C ASN A 77 7.01 10.49 -15.11
N SER A 78 8.29 10.22 -15.42
CA SER A 78 9.01 9.03 -14.93
C SER A 78 9.73 9.27 -13.60
N ARG A 79 9.74 10.50 -13.08
CA ARG A 79 10.39 10.86 -11.82
C ARG A 79 9.49 11.75 -10.98
N TYR A 80 9.19 11.32 -9.76
CA TYR A 80 8.29 11.99 -8.83
C TYR A 80 9.02 12.43 -7.57
N TYR A 81 8.83 13.70 -7.18
CA TYR A 81 9.35 14.30 -5.96
C TYR A 81 8.20 14.48 -4.98
N PRO A 82 8.04 13.56 -4.01
CA PRO A 82 6.91 13.59 -3.09
C PRO A 82 7.11 14.65 -2.00
N GLU A 83 6.01 15.27 -1.62
CA GLU A 83 5.85 15.95 -0.34
C GLU A 83 5.37 14.93 0.69
N LEU A 84 5.97 14.93 1.87
CA LEU A 84 5.68 13.96 2.93
C LEU A 84 5.07 14.66 4.14
N ASP A 85 4.09 14.01 4.79
CA ASP A 85 3.60 14.44 6.09
C ASP A 85 4.55 14.04 7.24
N LYS A 86 4.14 14.36 8.47
CA LYS A 86 4.87 14.03 9.70
C LYS A 86 5.07 12.53 9.93
N ASP A 87 4.22 11.69 9.33
CA ASP A 87 4.25 10.23 9.45
C ASP A 87 4.97 9.58 8.24
N GLY A 88 5.51 10.40 7.33
CA GLY A 88 6.22 9.95 6.13
C GLY A 88 5.32 9.49 4.99
N ARG A 89 4.02 9.83 5.01
CA ARG A 89 3.08 9.52 3.92
C ARG A 89 3.14 10.59 2.85
N ILE A 90 2.97 10.18 1.60
CA ILE A 90 2.98 11.07 0.45
C ILE A 90 1.66 11.85 0.42
N THR A 91 1.71 13.17 0.54
CA THR A 91 0.51 14.04 0.49
C THR A 91 0.38 14.79 -0.82
N GLY A 92 1.44 14.80 -1.63
CA GLY A 92 1.55 15.59 -2.84
C GLY A 92 2.94 15.45 -3.44
N GLY A 93 3.28 16.35 -4.35
CA GLY A 93 4.56 16.36 -5.02
C GLY A 93 4.47 16.82 -6.47
N ARG A 94 5.58 16.63 -7.21
CA ARG A 94 5.69 17.06 -8.60
C ARG A 94 6.52 16.10 -9.44
N PHE A 95 6.19 16.02 -10.73
CA PHE A 95 7.01 15.34 -11.73
C PHE A 95 8.13 16.24 -12.25
N SER A 96 9.16 15.61 -12.81
CA SER A 96 10.21 16.25 -13.60
C SER A 96 10.72 15.31 -14.71
#